data_AF-A0A126T369-F1
#
_entry.id   AF-A0A126T369-F1
#
_cell.length_a   1.000
_cell.length_b   1.000
_cell.length_c   1.000
_cell.angle_alpha   90.00
_cell.angle_beta   90.00
_cell.angle_gamma   90.00
#
_symmetry.space_group_name_H-M   'P 1'
#
loop_
_entity.id
_entity.type
_entity.pdbx_description
1 polymer ?
#
loop_
_entity_poly.entity_id
_entity_poly.type
_entity_poly.pdbx_seq_one_letter_code
_entity_poly.pdbx_strand_id
1 'polypeptide(L)'
;MTEIWSALNREILQPPRKVDEAVDRLMLVMNNTERQSVASVEENELIEFHFCLGVAIRNAFGLHNPDSELLAACGTEIAPDDASVIIIKALWDRLQNEKLR
;
A
#
# COMPACT_ATOMS: atom_id res chain seq x y z
N MET A 1 1.63 -26.62 -16.91
CA MET A 1 1.99 -25.89 -15.67
C MET A 1 1.40 -26.67 -14.51
N THR A 2 2.16 -26.90 -13.44
CA THR A 2 1.62 -27.57 -12.24
C THR A 2 0.69 -26.63 -11.47
N GLU A 3 -0.26 -27.19 -10.71
CA GLU A 3 -1.20 -26.43 -9.86
C GLU A 3 -0.48 -25.43 -8.94
N ILE A 4 0.74 -25.76 -8.49
CA ILE A 4 1.56 -24.91 -7.61
C ILE A 4 1.93 -23.59 -8.29
N TRP A 5 2.37 -23.61 -9.56
CA TRP A 5 2.72 -22.38 -10.27
C TRP A 5 1.50 -21.52 -10.60
N SER A 6 0.36 -22.15 -10.85
CA SER A 6 -0.92 -21.45 -11.07
C SER A 6 -1.46 -20.80 -9.80
N ALA A 7 -1.31 -21.46 -8.64
CA ALA A 7 -1.68 -20.90 -7.33
C ALA A 7 -0.73 -19.76 -6.92
N LEU A 8 0.58 -19.95 -7.08
CA LEU A 8 1.59 -18.94 -6.77
C LEU A 8 1.41 -17.68 -7.63
N ASN A 9 1.19 -17.84 -8.94
CA ASN A 9 0.87 -16.71 -9.81
C ASN A 9 -0.45 -16.03 -9.40
N ARG A 10 -1.45 -16.77 -8.94
CA ARG A 10 -2.68 -16.18 -8.42
C ARG A 10 -2.41 -15.34 -7.17
N GLU A 11 -1.60 -15.81 -6.23
CA GLU A 11 -1.31 -15.03 -5.02
C GLU A 11 -0.44 -13.80 -5.31
N ILE A 12 0.51 -13.89 -6.26
CA ILE A 12 1.42 -12.79 -6.61
C ILE A 12 0.72 -11.73 -7.47
N LEU A 13 -0.13 -12.14 -8.42
CA LEU A 13 -0.74 -11.24 -9.41
C LEU A 13 -2.03 -10.57 -8.93
N GLN A 14 -2.67 -11.10 -7.88
CA GLN A 14 -3.87 -10.47 -7.32
C GLN A 14 -3.51 -9.25 -6.47
N PRO A 15 -4.35 -8.21 -6.41
CA PRO A 15 -4.16 -7.09 -5.49
C PRO A 15 -4.01 -7.55 -4.02
N PRO A 16 -3.33 -6.76 -3.17
CA PRO A 16 -3.34 -7.03 -1.74
C PRO A 16 -4.78 -6.97 -1.21
N ARG A 17 -5.08 -7.69 -0.13
CA ARG A 17 -6.43 -7.73 0.46
C ARG A 17 -6.47 -7.08 1.84
N LYS A 18 -5.31 -6.90 2.47
CA LYS A 18 -5.14 -6.26 3.78
C LYS A 18 -4.12 -5.12 3.68
N VAL A 19 -4.25 -4.15 4.59
CA VAL A 19 -3.32 -3.01 4.67
C VAL A 19 -1.88 -3.49 4.88
N ASP A 20 -1.64 -4.45 5.77
CA ASP A 20 -0.30 -5.01 5.99
C ASP A 20 0.29 -5.66 4.73
N GLU A 21 -0.52 -6.38 3.94
CA GLU A 21 -0.08 -6.98 2.68
C GLU A 21 0.27 -5.89 1.64
N ALA A 22 -0.48 -4.79 1.62
CA ALA A 22 -0.19 -3.64 0.78
C ALA A 22 1.14 -2.99 1.17
N VAL A 23 1.38 -2.79 2.48
CA VAL A 23 2.64 -2.26 3.00
C VAL A 23 3.81 -3.20 2.68
N ASP A 24 3.68 -4.50 2.88
CA ASP A 24 4.74 -5.47 2.59
C ASP A 24 5.10 -5.46 1.09
N ARG A 25 4.12 -5.28 0.19
CA ARG A 25 4.40 -5.11 -1.25
C ARG A 25 5.14 -3.80 -1.54
N LEU A 26 4.74 -2.69 -0.92
CA LEU A 26 5.45 -1.42 -1.07
C LEU A 26 6.90 -1.55 -0.58
N MET A 27 7.11 -2.22 0.56
CA MET A 27 8.44 -2.52 1.10
C MET A 27 9.26 -3.47 0.21
N LEU A 28 8.64 -4.28 -0.64
CA LEU A 28 9.34 -5.11 -1.60
C LEU A 28 9.78 -4.32 -2.85
N VAL A 29 8.92 -3.43 -3.35
CA VAL A 29 9.13 -2.74 -4.64
C VAL A 29 9.87 -1.40 -4.52
N MET A 30 9.70 -0.69 -3.41
CA MET A 30 10.33 0.63 -3.22
C MET A 30 11.82 0.48 -2.94
N ASN A 31 12.64 1.31 -3.58
CA ASN A 31 14.06 1.39 -3.26
C ASN A 31 14.31 2.19 -1.96
N ASN A 32 15.55 2.18 -1.47
CA ASN A 32 15.90 2.85 -0.22
C ASN A 32 15.66 4.37 -0.25
N THR A 33 15.90 5.03 -1.39
CA THR A 33 15.66 6.47 -1.54
C THR A 33 14.17 6.80 -1.42
N GLU A 34 13.31 6.04 -2.08
CA GLU A 34 11.85 6.22 -2.02
C GLU A 34 11.32 5.99 -0.60
N ARG A 35 11.79 4.93 0.07
CA ARG A 35 11.43 4.66 1.48
C ARG A 35 11.91 5.79 2.39
N GLN A 36 13.13 6.28 2.18
CA GLN A 36 13.67 7.38 2.96
C GLN A 36 12.85 8.66 2.75
N SER A 37 12.40 8.95 1.53
CA SER A 37 11.55 10.11 1.25
C SER A 37 10.25 10.06 2.07
N VAL A 38 9.56 8.92 2.09
CA VAL A 38 8.36 8.74 2.92
C VAL A 38 8.72 8.85 4.41
N ALA A 39 9.78 8.19 4.87
CA ALA A 39 10.12 8.17 6.28
C ALA A 39 10.64 9.51 6.84
N SER A 40 11.04 10.45 6.00
CA SER A 40 11.65 11.72 6.42
C SER A 40 10.66 12.85 6.66
N VAL A 41 9.39 12.67 6.28
CA VAL A 41 8.35 13.66 6.54
C VAL A 41 7.67 13.42 7.89
N GLU A 42 7.12 14.47 8.46
CA GLU A 42 6.23 14.38 9.62
C GLU A 42 4.87 13.78 9.21
N GLU A 43 4.12 13.22 10.18
CA GLU A 43 2.84 12.55 9.88
C GLU A 43 1.84 13.49 9.16
N ASN A 44 1.81 14.77 9.54
CA ASN A 44 0.94 15.78 8.94
C ASN A 44 1.34 16.18 7.51
N GLU A 45 2.53 15.82 7.07
CA GLU A 45 3.06 16.08 5.72
C GLU A 45 2.81 14.90 4.77
N LEU A 46 2.31 13.75 5.26
CA LEU A 46 2.00 12.59 4.42
C LEU A 46 1.01 12.88 3.28
N ILE A 47 0.21 13.94 3.41
CA ILE A 47 -0.72 14.40 2.38
C ILE A 47 0.01 14.79 1.08
N GLU A 48 1.28 15.18 1.14
CA GLU A 48 2.07 15.52 -0.05
C GLU A 48 2.23 14.33 -1.01
N PHE A 49 2.13 13.10 -0.48
CA PHE A 49 2.21 11.88 -1.28
C PHE A 49 0.90 11.52 -2.00
N HIS A 50 -0.20 12.24 -1.75
CA HIS A 50 -1.53 11.91 -2.25
C HIS A 50 -1.62 11.80 -3.79
N PHE A 51 -0.97 12.72 -4.50
CA PHE A 51 -1.03 12.80 -5.96
C PHE A 51 0.10 12.03 -6.67
N CYS A 52 1.12 11.58 -5.96
CA CYS A 52 2.17 10.74 -6.51
C CYS A 52 1.98 9.27 -6.07
N LEU A 53 2.45 8.92 -4.88
CA LEU A 53 2.37 7.57 -4.33
C LEU A 53 0.91 7.12 -4.14
N GLY A 54 0.02 8.02 -3.71
CA GLY A 54 -1.40 7.71 -3.53
C GLY A 54 -2.06 7.27 -4.84
N VAL A 55 -1.84 7.99 -5.94
CA VAL A 55 -2.32 7.62 -7.27
C VAL A 55 -1.76 6.26 -7.70
N ALA A 56 -0.46 6.03 -7.49
CA ALA A 56 0.17 4.76 -7.83
C ALA A 56 -0.46 3.59 -7.07
N ILE A 57 -0.69 3.74 -5.76
CA ILE A 57 -1.35 2.75 -4.90
C ILE A 57 -2.78 2.47 -5.39
N ARG A 58 -3.58 3.51 -5.65
CA ARG A 58 -4.97 3.34 -6.11
C ARG A 58 -5.06 2.52 -7.39
N ASN A 59 -4.17 2.81 -8.33
CA ASN A 59 -4.12 2.13 -9.62
C ASN A 59 -3.58 0.69 -9.50
N ALA A 60 -2.49 0.50 -8.77
CA ALA A 60 -1.82 -0.80 -8.68
C ALA A 60 -2.59 -1.81 -7.80
N PHE A 61 -3.24 -1.33 -6.73
CA PHE A 61 -3.94 -2.20 -5.78
C PHE A 61 -5.46 -2.25 -6.00
N GLY A 62 -5.94 -1.68 -7.11
CA GLY A 62 -7.34 -1.79 -7.52
C GLY A 62 -8.33 -1.13 -6.56
N LEU A 63 -7.93 -0.02 -5.91
CA LEU A 63 -8.80 0.67 -4.94
C LEU A 63 -10.01 1.35 -5.60
N HIS A 64 -9.99 1.55 -6.92
CA HIS A 64 -11.14 2.03 -7.68
C HIS A 64 -12.21 0.96 -7.91
N ASN A 65 -11.92 -0.31 -7.60
CA ASN A 65 -12.92 -1.37 -7.65
C ASN A 65 -13.76 -1.35 -6.35
N PRO A 66 -15.10 -1.17 -6.42
CA PRO A 66 -15.96 -1.21 -5.24
C PRO A 66 -15.94 -2.56 -4.52
N ASP A 67 -15.62 -3.65 -5.22
CA ASP A 67 -15.50 -5.00 -4.65
C ASP A 67 -14.09 -5.30 -4.11
N SER A 68 -13.21 -4.29 -4.01
CA SER A 68 -11.85 -4.47 -3.49
C SER A 68 -11.84 -4.82 -2.00
N GLU A 69 -11.33 -6.01 -1.68
CA GLU A 69 -11.12 -6.43 -0.28
C GLU A 69 -10.22 -5.46 0.48
N LEU A 70 -9.20 -4.91 -0.19
CA LEU A 70 -8.32 -3.91 0.43
C LEU A 70 -9.01 -2.59 0.68
N LEU A 71 -9.88 -2.13 -0.23
CA LEU A 71 -10.68 -0.93 0.00
C LEU A 71 -11.55 -1.12 1.24
N ALA A 72 -12.23 -2.26 1.35
CA ALA A 72 -13.03 -2.61 2.52
C ALA A 72 -12.18 -2.74 3.81
N ALA A 73 -10.95 -3.25 3.70
CA ALA A 73 -10.02 -3.33 4.82
C ALA A 73 -9.51 -1.95 5.30
N CYS A 74 -9.54 -0.93 4.44
CA CYS A 74 -9.25 0.45 4.83
C CYS A 74 -10.43 1.11 5.56
N GLY A 75 -11.67 0.66 5.31
CA GLY A 75 -12.88 1.14 5.97
C GLY A 75 -14.14 0.89 5.15
N THR A 76 -15.30 1.06 5.78
CA THR A 76 -16.60 1.01 5.11
C THR A 76 -16.92 2.37 4.48
N GLU A 77 -17.44 2.37 3.24
CA GLU A 77 -17.83 3.59 2.49
C GLU A 77 -16.70 4.62 2.30
N ILE A 78 -15.45 4.17 2.33
CA ILE A 78 -14.28 5.03 2.16
C ILE A 78 -14.00 5.30 0.67
N ALA A 79 -13.63 6.54 0.34
CA ALA A 79 -13.19 6.87 -1.01
C ALA A 79 -11.81 6.24 -1.31
N PRO A 80 -11.52 5.89 -2.57
CA PRO A 80 -10.21 5.35 -2.95
C PRO A 80 -9.03 6.27 -2.56
N ASP A 81 -9.27 7.59 -2.61
CA ASP A 81 -8.30 8.63 -2.22
C ASP A 81 -7.96 8.51 -0.72
N ASP A 82 -8.96 8.46 0.15
CA ASP A 82 -8.77 8.29 1.60
C ASP A 82 -8.15 6.92 1.94
N ALA A 83 -8.55 5.85 1.26
CA ALA A 83 -7.98 4.52 1.45
C ALA A 83 -6.47 4.49 1.14
N SER A 84 -6.04 5.20 0.10
CA SER A 84 -4.61 5.29 -0.22
C SER A 84 -3.82 6.06 0.85
N VAL A 85 -4.42 7.06 1.49
CA VAL A 85 -3.80 7.79 2.62
C VAL A 85 -3.60 6.87 3.83
N ILE A 86 -4.56 5.98 4.12
CA ILE A 86 -4.43 4.97 5.18
C ILE A 86 -3.24 4.04 4.93
N ILE A 87 -3.09 3.56 3.69
CA ILE A 87 -1.97 2.69 3.32
C ILE A 87 -0.63 3.44 3.41
N ILE A 88 -0.57 4.69 2.97
CA ILE A 88 0.64 5.53 3.09
C ILE A 88 1.02 5.74 4.56
N LYS A 89 0.04 6.02 5.43
CA LYS A 89 0.26 6.14 6.86
C LYS A 89 0.79 4.84 7.46
N ALA A 90 0.21 3.69 7.12
CA ALA A 90 0.68 2.40 7.59
C ALA A 90 2.11 2.07 7.13
N LEU A 91 2.47 2.45 5.88
CA LEU A 91 3.83 2.36 5.38
C LEU A 91 4.78 3.25 6.19
N TRP A 92 4.40 4.49 6.45
CA TRP A 92 5.18 5.42 7.26
C TRP A 92 5.41 4.88 8.67
N ASP A 93 4.36 4.39 9.34
CA ASP A 93 4.45 3.76 10.67
C ASP A 93 5.45 2.59 10.67
N ARG A 94 5.42 1.73 9.63
CA ARG A 94 6.38 0.63 9.47
C ARG A 94 7.82 1.16 9.36
N LEU A 95 8.04 2.19 8.54
CA LEU A 95 9.36 2.78 8.33
C LEU A 95 9.90 3.49 9.58
N GLN A 96 9.04 4.17 10.35
CA GLN A 96 9.45 4.76 11.64
C GLN A 96 9.90 3.69 12.63
N ASN A 97 9.17 2.57 12.71
CA ASN A 97 9.53 1.45 13.57
C ASN A 97 10.87 0.79 13.16
N GLU A 98 11.20 0.76 11.87
CA GLU A 98 12.50 0.25 11.39
C GLU A 98 13.66 1.21 11.72
N LYS A 99 13.44 2.52 11.73
CA LYS A 99 14.46 3.52 12.14
C LYS A 99 14.79 3.46 13.63
N LEU A 100 13.83 3.07 14.46
CA LEU A 100 13.98 2.98 15.92
C LEU A 100 14.68 1.69 16.39
N ARG A 101 15.01 0.78 15.47
CA ARG A 101 15.72 -0.49 15.74
C ARG A 101 17.20 -0.38 15.43
#